data_AF-A0A2V8H3L8-F1
#
_entry.id   AF-A0A2V8H3L8-F1
#
_cell.length_a   1.000
_cell.length_b   1.000
_cell.length_c   1.000
_cell.angle_alpha   90.00
_cell.angle_beta   90.00
_cell.angle_gamma   90.00
#
_symmetry.space_group_name_H-M   'P 1'
#
loop_
_entity.id
_entity.type
_entity.pdbx_description
1 polymer ?
#
loop_
_entity_poly.entity_id
_entity_poly.type
_entity_poly.pdbx_seq_one_letter_code
_entity_poly.pdbx_strand_id
1 'polypeptide(L)'
;MAGSVRQFSTGNLVKLPTFTPNVMSNYYVEDEWKPTAGVTLNLGLRYDYQLHGFNQGLTLDSKDPVYDIPLFPTTGTAASLAPLVHFDKRGDKNNFGPRVGFAWDVRNDTKTVVRADYGIYYNPMNLQITSAEMANYRQPSAIIANPTYPDPYGGRDPLTFVSTAPQNIQVMADDLENLQSAAYTAGVSRAVTSVLALHVDGVYNRMTKVPM
;
A
#
# COMPACT_ATOMS: atom_id res chain seq x y z
N MET A 1 24.85 -24.43 -32.35
CA MET A 1 24.04 -24.90 -31.20
C MET A 1 23.57 -23.67 -30.44
N ALA A 2 22.31 -23.27 -30.62
CA ALA A 2 21.76 -22.12 -29.93
C ALA A 2 20.79 -22.65 -28.87
N GLY A 3 21.27 -22.79 -27.63
CA GLY A 3 20.43 -23.19 -26.51
C GLY A 3 19.60 -22.00 -26.05
N SER A 4 18.33 -21.93 -26.47
CA SER A 4 17.39 -21.00 -25.84
C SER A 4 16.85 -21.64 -24.57
N VAL A 5 17.32 -21.18 -23.41
CA VAL A 5 16.62 -21.45 -22.15
C VAL A 5 15.39 -20.55 -22.14
N ARG A 6 14.20 -21.12 -22.33
CA ARG A 6 12.95 -20.41 -22.13
C ARG A 6 12.49 -20.67 -20.71
N GLN A 7 12.55 -19.65 -19.85
CA GLN A 7 11.94 -19.69 -18.54
C GLN A 7 10.42 -19.66 -18.74
N PHE A 8 9.74 -20.76 -18.48
CA PHE A 8 8.28 -20.81 -18.47
C PHE A 8 7.80 -20.51 -17.05
N SER A 9 6.99 -19.47 -16.90
CA SER A 9 6.22 -19.27 -15.68
C SER A 9 5.06 -20.27 -15.70
N THR A 10 5.04 -21.16 -14.73
CA THR A 10 4.09 -22.26 -14.54
C THR A 10 2.71 -21.79 -14.04
N GLY A 11 2.31 -20.55 -14.33
CA GLY A 11 1.00 -20.00 -13.96
C GLY A 11 -0.20 -20.82 -14.48
N ASN A 12 0.03 -21.79 -15.37
CA ASN A 12 -0.98 -22.75 -15.86
C ASN A 12 -0.92 -24.15 -15.23
N LEU A 13 0.17 -24.53 -14.54
CA LEU A 13 0.23 -25.83 -13.82
C LEU A 13 -0.48 -25.76 -12.48
N VAL A 14 -0.59 -24.54 -11.95
CA VAL A 14 -1.16 -24.20 -10.66
C VAL A 14 -1.92 -22.90 -10.85
N LYS A 15 -3.25 -22.93 -10.73
CA LYS A 15 -4.04 -21.68 -10.73
C LYS A 15 -3.66 -20.93 -9.46
N LEU A 16 -2.75 -19.97 -9.56
CA LEU A 16 -2.37 -19.13 -8.44
C LEU A 16 -3.25 -17.88 -8.47
N PRO A 17 -3.79 -17.41 -7.33
CA PRO A 17 -4.53 -16.16 -7.30
C PRO A 17 -3.66 -15.05 -7.87
N THR A 18 -4.05 -14.44 -8.98
CA THR A 18 -3.28 -13.37 -9.66
C THR A 18 -3.58 -11.98 -9.10
N PHE A 19 -4.54 -11.88 -8.17
CA PHE A 19 -4.94 -10.64 -7.53
C PHE A 19 -4.83 -10.77 -6.01
N THR A 20 -4.43 -9.69 -5.37
CA THR A 20 -4.58 -9.52 -3.91
C THR A 20 -5.84 -8.68 -3.72
N PRO A 21 -6.85 -9.14 -2.98
CA PRO A 21 -7.96 -8.27 -2.61
C PRO A 21 -7.39 -7.05 -1.88
N ASN A 22 -7.94 -5.88 -2.12
CA ASN A 22 -7.59 -4.66 -1.40
C ASN A 22 -8.85 -3.82 -1.30
N VAL A 23 -9.25 -3.45 -0.08
CA VAL A 23 -10.45 -2.68 0.17
C VAL A 23 -10.07 -1.44 0.95
N MET A 24 -10.38 -0.28 0.38
CA MET A 24 -10.15 1.02 1.01
C MET A 24 -11.48 1.57 1.54
N SER A 25 -11.58 1.69 2.84
CA SER A 25 -12.72 2.28 3.54
C SER A 25 -12.31 3.62 4.13
N ASN A 26 -13.14 4.64 3.96
CA ASN A 26 -12.83 5.98 4.46
C ASN A 26 -14.08 6.55 5.11
N TYR A 27 -13.91 7.15 6.30
CA TYR A 27 -14.98 7.79 7.06
C TYR A 27 -14.55 9.20 7.40
N TYR A 28 -15.45 10.16 7.34
CA TYR A 28 -15.11 11.54 7.59
C TYR A 28 -16.23 12.30 8.28
N VAL A 29 -15.84 13.30 9.06
CA VAL A 29 -16.71 14.32 9.63
C VAL A 29 -16.00 15.66 9.47
N GLU A 30 -16.75 16.68 9.06
CA GLU A 30 -16.23 18.03 8.85
C GLU A 30 -17.24 19.04 9.39
N ASP A 31 -16.74 20.12 9.97
CA ASP A 31 -17.52 21.23 10.51
C ASP A 31 -16.87 22.57 10.13
N GLU A 32 -17.70 23.54 9.77
CA GLU A 32 -17.28 24.93 9.57
C GLU A 32 -17.80 25.76 10.75
N TRP A 33 -16.88 26.26 11.56
CA TRP A 33 -17.21 27.04 12.74
C TRP A 33 -16.75 28.49 12.61
N LYS A 34 -17.67 29.43 12.85
CA LYS A 34 -17.42 30.87 12.83
C LYS A 34 -17.61 31.44 14.24
N PRO A 35 -16.59 31.37 15.11
CA PRO A 35 -16.72 31.79 16.51
C PRO A 35 -16.97 33.30 16.66
N THR A 36 -16.46 34.10 15.73
CA THR A 36 -16.60 35.57 15.72
C THR A 36 -16.61 36.07 14.28
N ALA A 37 -17.02 37.33 14.07
CA ALA A 37 -16.92 37.97 12.76
C ALA A 37 -15.46 37.96 12.25
N GLY A 38 -15.29 37.55 10.99
CA GLY A 38 -14.01 37.50 10.32
C GLY A 38 -13.19 36.24 10.57
N VAL A 39 -13.51 35.42 11.58
CA VAL A 39 -12.79 34.16 11.85
C VAL A 39 -13.63 32.98 11.37
N THR A 40 -13.03 32.13 10.53
CA THR A 40 -13.59 30.84 10.12
C THR A 40 -12.59 29.74 10.45
N LEU A 41 -13.07 28.69 11.10
CA LEU A 41 -12.34 27.47 11.39
C LEU A 41 -12.98 26.33 10.60
N ASN A 42 -12.17 25.58 9.85
CA ASN A 42 -12.60 24.36 9.19
C ASN A 42 -12.00 23.19 9.96
N LEU A 43 -12.84 22.40 10.61
CA LEU A 43 -12.41 21.28 11.45
C LEU A 43 -12.83 20.00 10.76
N GLY A 44 -11.87 19.11 10.51
CA GLY A 44 -12.12 17.83 9.87
C GLY A 44 -11.41 16.69 10.59
N LEU A 45 -12.05 15.54 10.61
CA LEU A 45 -11.42 14.29 11.00
C LEU A 45 -11.79 13.23 9.98
N ARG A 46 -10.76 12.57 9.42
CA ARG A 46 -10.92 11.45 8.51
C ARG A 46 -10.26 10.22 9.11
N TYR A 47 -10.88 9.06 8.94
CA TYR A 47 -10.30 7.76 9.27
C TYR A 47 -10.21 6.93 7.99
N ASP A 48 -9.00 6.48 7.66
CA ASP A 48 -8.69 5.71 6.46
C ASP A 48 -8.29 4.28 6.82
N TYR A 49 -8.97 3.27 6.30
CA TYR A 49 -8.65 1.88 6.60
C TYR A 49 -8.44 1.09 5.32
N GLN A 50 -7.28 0.44 5.23
CA GLN A 50 -6.92 -0.42 4.11
C GLN A 50 -6.90 -1.89 4.54
N LEU A 51 -7.94 -2.61 4.15
CA LEU A 51 -8.06 -4.04 4.38
C LEU A 51 -7.40 -4.82 3.24
N HIS A 52 -6.77 -5.95 3.59
CA HIS A 52 -6.03 -6.87 2.70
C HIS A 52 -4.77 -6.29 2.03
N GLY A 53 -4.59 -4.97 2.01
CA GLY A 53 -3.39 -4.32 1.48
C GLY A 53 -2.07 -4.72 2.16
N PHE A 54 -2.12 -5.29 3.36
CA PHE A 54 -0.96 -5.78 4.14
C PHE A 54 -0.92 -7.32 4.17
N ASN A 55 -1.59 -7.99 3.23
CA ASN A 55 -1.77 -9.44 3.23
C ASN A 55 -2.52 -9.96 4.48
N GLN A 56 -3.38 -9.13 5.09
CA GLN A 56 -4.24 -9.55 6.20
C GLN A 56 -5.20 -10.65 5.76
N GLY A 57 -5.36 -11.67 6.60
CA GLY A 57 -6.26 -12.81 6.35
C GLY A 57 -5.66 -13.92 5.51
N LEU A 58 -4.38 -13.83 5.14
CA LEU A 58 -3.61 -14.99 4.66
C LEU A 58 -3.24 -15.90 5.84
N THR A 59 -2.90 -17.16 5.53
CA THR A 59 -2.30 -18.09 6.48
C THR A 59 -1.09 -18.77 5.84
N LEU A 60 -0.13 -19.22 6.66
CA LEU A 60 1.04 -19.96 6.16
C LEU A 60 0.66 -21.36 5.67
N ASP A 61 -0.38 -21.92 6.27
CA ASP A 61 -0.87 -23.27 5.99
C ASP A 61 -2.08 -23.28 5.05
N SER A 62 -2.46 -22.14 4.45
CA SER A 62 -3.58 -22.14 3.51
C SER A 62 -3.21 -23.03 2.34
N LYS A 63 -3.87 -24.18 2.28
CA LYS A 63 -4.28 -24.66 0.98
C LYS A 63 -5.24 -23.62 0.43
N ASP A 64 -4.99 -23.17 -0.79
CA ASP A 64 -5.92 -22.28 -1.45
C ASP A 64 -7.32 -22.95 -1.48
N PRO A 65 -8.39 -22.32 -0.95
CA PRO A 65 -9.72 -22.93 -0.88
C PRO A 65 -10.36 -23.19 -2.25
N VAL A 66 -9.81 -22.63 -3.33
CA VAL A 66 -10.20 -22.85 -4.73
C VAL A 66 -9.29 -23.89 -5.41
N TYR A 67 -8.05 -24.10 -4.93
CA TYR A 67 -7.04 -24.90 -5.64
C TYR A 67 -6.41 -26.07 -4.86
N ASP A 68 -6.67 -26.26 -3.55
CA ASP A 68 -6.28 -27.41 -2.68
C ASP A 68 -4.79 -27.84 -2.73
N ILE A 69 -3.91 -26.87 -2.96
CA ILE A 69 -2.45 -27.07 -3.14
C ILE A 69 -1.66 -26.43 -2.00
N PRO A 70 -0.52 -27.00 -1.59
CA PRO A 70 0.40 -26.33 -0.68
C PRO A 70 0.98 -25.07 -1.33
N LEU A 71 0.92 -23.95 -0.62
CA LEU A 71 1.43 -22.64 -1.05
C LEU A 71 2.98 -22.60 -1.19
N PHE A 72 3.69 -23.62 -0.71
CA PHE A 72 5.13 -23.76 -0.82
C PHE A 72 5.51 -25.12 -1.45
N PRO A 73 6.41 -25.16 -2.45
CA PRO A 73 6.90 -26.39 -3.06
C PRO A 73 7.76 -27.24 -2.12
N THR A 74 8.35 -26.65 -1.08
CA THR A 74 9.20 -27.35 -0.10
C THR A 74 8.42 -27.62 1.18
N THR A 75 8.33 -28.89 1.56
CA THR A 75 7.74 -29.34 2.82
C THR A 75 8.47 -28.75 4.03
N GLY A 76 7.72 -28.21 5.00
CA GLY A 76 8.28 -27.65 6.25
C GLY A 76 8.52 -26.13 6.22
N THR A 77 8.42 -25.47 5.07
CA THR A 77 8.61 -24.02 4.94
C THR A 77 7.62 -23.23 5.79
N ALA A 78 6.33 -23.59 5.76
CA ALA A 78 5.30 -22.96 6.58
C ALA A 78 5.63 -23.04 8.10
N ALA A 79 6.05 -24.22 8.58
CA ALA A 79 6.46 -24.40 9.98
C ALA A 79 7.68 -23.56 10.36
N SER A 80 8.63 -23.37 9.44
CA SER A 80 9.81 -22.53 9.67
C SER A 80 9.50 -21.03 9.72
N LEU A 81 8.45 -20.58 9.03
CA LEU A 81 7.99 -19.19 9.00
C LEU A 81 6.97 -18.85 10.09
N ALA A 82 6.32 -19.86 10.69
CA ALA A 82 5.35 -19.67 11.77
C ALA A 82 5.80 -18.77 12.93
N PRO A 83 7.08 -18.79 13.37
CA PRO A 83 7.55 -17.86 14.41
C PRO A 83 7.87 -16.45 13.89
N LEU A 84 7.90 -16.22 12.58
CA LEU A 84 8.34 -14.98 11.94
C LEU A 84 7.23 -14.19 11.24
N VAL A 85 6.08 -14.83 10.99
CA VAL A 85 4.99 -14.26 10.17
C VAL A 85 3.67 -14.34 10.90
N HIS A 86 3.06 -13.18 11.15
CA HIS A 86 1.78 -13.06 11.85
C HIS A 86 0.78 -12.22 11.05
N PHE A 87 0.16 -12.81 10.02
CA PHE A 87 -0.82 -12.12 9.17
C PHE A 87 -2.03 -11.54 9.92
N ASP A 88 -2.39 -12.13 11.06
CA ASP A 88 -3.48 -11.67 11.93
C ASP A 88 -3.16 -10.36 12.66
N LYS A 89 -1.87 -10.07 12.85
CA LYS A 89 -1.39 -8.82 13.48
C LYS A 89 -1.19 -7.69 12.48
N ARG A 90 -1.17 -8.00 11.18
CA ARG A 90 -0.94 -7.02 10.12
C ARG A 90 -2.12 -6.09 9.94
N GLY A 91 -1.82 -4.94 9.37
CA GLY A 91 -2.80 -3.94 8.96
C GLY A 91 -2.83 -2.75 9.88
N ASP A 92 -2.68 -1.59 9.26
CA ASP A 92 -2.74 -0.32 9.96
C ASP A 92 -4.20 0.07 10.24
N LYS A 93 -4.51 0.28 11.53
CA LYS A 93 -5.83 0.67 12.04
C LYS A 93 -5.79 2.02 12.75
N ASN A 94 -4.65 2.71 12.76
CA ASN A 94 -4.45 3.95 13.52
C ASN A 94 -4.41 5.22 12.67
N ASN A 95 -4.90 5.11 11.42
CA ASN A 95 -4.89 6.15 10.39
C ASN A 95 -5.95 7.25 10.59
N PHE A 96 -5.88 7.96 11.71
CA PHE A 96 -6.68 9.16 11.95
C PHE A 96 -5.98 10.39 11.36
N GLY A 97 -6.63 11.03 10.40
CA GLY A 97 -6.18 12.21 9.68
C GLY A 97 -6.96 13.45 10.11
N PRO A 98 -6.58 14.12 11.23
CA PRO A 98 -7.15 15.41 11.58
C PRO A 98 -6.78 16.46 10.53
N ARG A 99 -7.69 17.41 10.33
CA ARG A 99 -7.57 18.53 9.41
C ARG A 99 -8.08 19.77 10.12
N VAL A 100 -7.30 20.83 10.09
CA VAL A 100 -7.65 22.11 10.72
C VAL A 100 -7.27 23.20 9.73
N GLY A 101 -8.27 23.97 9.31
CA GLY A 101 -8.11 25.19 8.53
C GLY A 101 -8.52 26.40 9.35
N PHE A 102 -7.84 27.51 9.13
CA PHE A 102 -8.06 28.78 9.78
C PHE A 102 -8.03 29.88 8.74
N ALA A 103 -9.06 30.71 8.73
CA ALA A 103 -9.11 31.93 7.95
C ALA A 103 -9.52 33.09 8.85
N TRP A 104 -8.82 34.21 8.73
CA TRP A 104 -9.10 35.40 9.51
C TRP A 104 -9.02 36.66 8.65
N ASP A 105 -10.15 37.32 8.50
CA ASP A 105 -10.26 38.69 8.05
C ASP A 105 -9.90 39.64 9.21
N VAL A 106 -8.69 40.20 9.15
CA VAL A 106 -8.06 40.92 10.27
C VAL A 106 -8.87 42.15 10.70
N ARG A 107 -9.60 42.77 9.77
CA ARG A 107 -10.34 44.02 10.01
C ARG A 107 -11.83 43.91 9.73
N ASN A 108 -12.34 42.74 9.39
CA ASN A 108 -13.72 42.55 8.92
C ASN A 108 -14.06 43.43 7.70
N ASP A 109 -13.05 43.77 6.89
CA ASP A 109 -13.18 44.60 5.69
C ASP A 109 -12.79 43.85 4.41
N THR A 110 -12.46 42.56 4.53
CA THR A 110 -12.02 41.62 3.50
C THR A 110 -10.70 42.00 2.81
N LYS A 111 -10.02 43.07 3.26
CA LYS A 111 -8.81 43.57 2.60
C LYS A 111 -7.55 42.88 3.08
N THR A 112 -7.54 42.34 4.28
CA THR A 112 -6.39 41.59 4.80
C THR A 112 -6.88 40.27 5.39
N VAL A 113 -6.53 39.18 4.72
CA VAL A 113 -6.95 37.84 5.12
C VAL A 113 -5.70 37.01 5.40
N VAL A 114 -5.62 36.46 6.59
CA VAL A 114 -4.63 35.46 6.97
C VAL A 114 -5.26 34.08 6.82
N ARG A 115 -4.53 33.13 6.26
CA ARG A 115 -4.96 31.73 6.13
C ARG A 115 -3.88 30.81 6.64
N ALA A 116 -4.28 29.73 7.29
CA ALA A 116 -3.37 28.66 7.64
C ALA A 116 -4.13 27.34 7.72
N ASP A 117 -3.49 26.25 7.28
CA ASP A 117 -4.10 24.94 7.25
C ASP A 117 -3.08 23.87 7.65
N TYR A 118 -3.56 22.85 8.34
CA TYR A 118 -2.81 21.68 8.75
C TYR A 118 -3.63 20.43 8.50
N GLY A 119 -3.00 19.38 7.98
CA GLY A 119 -3.65 18.09 7.80
C GLY A 119 -2.69 16.92 7.82
N ILE A 120 -3.15 15.79 8.36
CA ILE A 120 -2.48 14.49 8.21
C ILE A 120 -3.23 13.68 7.15
N TYR A 121 -2.46 13.06 6.25
CA TYR A 121 -2.96 12.25 5.15
C TYR A 121 -2.21 10.91 5.12
N TYR A 122 -2.94 9.82 4.90
CA TYR A 122 -2.36 8.50 4.77
C TYR A 122 -2.41 8.05 3.32
N ASN A 123 -1.29 7.54 2.81
CA ASN A 123 -1.26 6.92 1.50
C ASN A 123 -1.51 5.42 1.63
N PRO A 124 -2.37 4.84 0.78
CA PRO A 124 -2.55 3.40 0.75
C PRO A 124 -1.22 2.73 0.42
N MET A 125 -0.99 1.58 1.04
CA MET A 125 0.19 0.79 0.80
C MET A 125 0.23 0.30 -0.65
N ASN A 126 1.43 0.38 -1.23
CA ASN A 126 1.67 -0.09 -2.58
C ASN A 126 1.65 -1.63 -2.61
N LEU A 127 0.67 -2.19 -3.31
CA LEU A 127 0.49 -3.64 -3.42
C LEU A 127 1.64 -4.34 -4.16
N GLN A 128 2.51 -3.61 -4.88
CA GLN A 128 3.72 -4.18 -5.44
C GLN A 128 4.68 -4.67 -4.34
N ILE A 129 4.77 -3.95 -3.22
CA ILE A 129 5.59 -4.35 -2.06
C ILE A 129 5.07 -5.66 -1.49
N THR A 130 3.74 -5.79 -1.38
CA THR A 130 3.10 -6.98 -0.79
C THR A 130 3.00 -8.16 -1.74
N SER A 131 3.08 -7.90 -3.05
CA SER A 131 3.09 -8.93 -4.08
C SER A 131 4.34 -9.82 -4.05
N ALA A 132 5.44 -9.34 -3.46
CA ALA A 132 6.68 -10.10 -3.29
C ALA A 132 6.47 -11.32 -2.39
N GLU A 133 5.79 -11.17 -1.24
CA GLU A 133 5.39 -12.30 -0.39
C GLU A 133 4.52 -13.28 -1.16
N MET A 134 3.56 -12.76 -1.92
CA MET A 134 2.74 -13.58 -2.80
C MET A 134 3.55 -14.30 -3.88
N ALA A 135 4.65 -13.73 -4.36
CA ALA A 135 5.53 -14.38 -5.33
C ALA A 135 6.34 -15.52 -4.71
N ASN A 136 6.71 -15.44 -3.42
CA ASN A 136 7.32 -16.58 -2.71
C ASN A 136 6.37 -17.78 -2.65
N TYR A 137 5.07 -17.49 -2.51
CA TYR A 137 4.00 -18.49 -2.58
C TYR A 137 3.74 -19.03 -4.00
N ARG A 138 4.39 -18.47 -5.04
CA ARG A 138 4.16 -18.79 -6.46
C ARG A 138 5.37 -19.41 -7.16
N GLN A 139 6.42 -19.82 -6.46
CA GLN A 139 7.66 -20.23 -7.11
C GLN A 139 7.78 -21.76 -7.31
N PRO A 140 7.20 -22.34 -8.37
CA PRO A 140 7.83 -23.47 -9.05
C PRO A 140 8.34 -22.99 -10.41
N SER A 141 9.54 -22.40 -10.45
CA SER A 141 10.21 -22.14 -11.72
C SER A 141 10.77 -23.46 -12.26
N ALA A 142 10.36 -23.85 -13.46
CA ALA A 142 10.94 -24.98 -14.18
C ALA A 142 11.85 -24.48 -15.30
N ILE A 143 13.10 -24.93 -15.31
CA ILE A 143 14.08 -24.61 -16.34
C ILE A 143 14.34 -25.87 -17.15
N ILE A 144 13.82 -25.90 -18.38
CA ILE A 144 14.01 -27.03 -19.31
C ILE A 144 15.06 -26.62 -20.33
N ALA A 145 16.26 -27.21 -20.23
CA ALA A 145 17.29 -27.01 -21.25
C ALA A 145 16.95 -27.83 -22.50
N ASN A 146 16.96 -27.18 -23.67
CA ASN A 146 16.67 -27.80 -24.98
C ASN A 146 15.31 -28.55 -25.03
N PRO A 147 14.18 -27.85 -24.86
CA PRO A 147 12.86 -28.49 -24.85
C PRO A 147 12.55 -29.14 -26.21
N THR A 148 11.87 -30.28 -26.17
CA THR A 148 11.34 -30.95 -27.35
C THR A 148 10.09 -30.23 -27.90
N TYR A 149 9.77 -30.42 -29.17
CA TYR A 149 8.55 -29.91 -29.81
C TYR A 149 7.71 -31.08 -30.34
N PRO A 150 6.37 -31.06 -30.26
CA PRO A 150 5.52 -29.99 -29.70
C PRO A 150 5.44 -29.98 -28.17
N ASP A 151 5.82 -31.09 -27.53
CA ASP A 151 5.76 -31.24 -26.08
C ASP A 151 7.11 -30.86 -25.43
N PRO A 152 7.18 -29.74 -24.69
CA PRO A 152 8.41 -29.30 -24.02
C PRO A 152 8.82 -30.20 -22.84
N TYR A 153 7.91 -31.03 -22.31
CA TYR A 153 8.19 -31.93 -21.19
C TYR A 153 8.70 -33.30 -21.65
N GLY A 154 8.53 -33.63 -22.93
CA GLY A 154 8.98 -34.89 -23.52
C GLY A 154 8.31 -36.11 -22.89
N GLY A 155 7.01 -36.02 -22.58
CA GLY A 155 6.20 -37.05 -21.94
C GLY A 155 6.45 -37.23 -20.44
N ARG A 156 7.32 -36.41 -19.83
CA ARG A 156 7.60 -36.45 -18.38
C ARG A 156 6.63 -35.56 -17.63
N ASP A 157 6.41 -35.90 -16.36
CA ASP A 157 5.65 -35.06 -15.44
C ASP A 157 6.33 -33.67 -15.30
N PRO A 158 5.62 -32.56 -15.57
CA PRO A 158 6.13 -31.20 -15.42
C PRO A 158 6.77 -30.89 -14.06
N LEU A 159 6.31 -31.55 -12.98
CA LEU A 159 6.85 -31.36 -11.63
C LEU A 159 8.32 -31.81 -11.50
N THR A 160 8.77 -32.73 -12.36
CA THR A 160 10.17 -33.19 -12.36
C THR A 160 11.18 -32.10 -12.79
N PHE A 161 10.70 -31.01 -13.40
CA PHE A 161 11.53 -29.89 -13.83
C PHE A 161 11.53 -28.72 -12.83
N VAL A 162 10.71 -28.79 -11.79
CA VAL A 162 10.65 -27.77 -10.74
C VAL A 162 11.88 -27.88 -9.85
N SER A 163 12.52 -26.74 -9.56
CA SER A 163 13.68 -26.69 -8.67
C SER A 163 13.35 -27.20 -7.26
N THR A 164 14.20 -28.08 -6.72
CA THR A 164 14.18 -28.50 -5.31
C THR A 164 15.15 -27.70 -4.44
N ALA A 165 15.82 -26.69 -5.00
CA ALA A 165 16.70 -25.82 -4.22
C ALA A 165 15.89 -25.03 -3.17
N PRO A 166 16.49 -24.64 -2.04
CA PRO A 166 15.85 -23.77 -1.07
C PRO A 166 15.30 -22.51 -1.74
N GLN A 167 14.06 -22.15 -1.40
CA GLN A 167 13.43 -20.94 -1.94
C GLN A 167 14.10 -19.70 -1.34
N ASN A 168 14.23 -18.64 -2.15
CA ASN A 168 14.48 -17.33 -1.60
C ASN A 168 13.14 -16.78 -1.11
N ILE A 169 13.03 -16.49 0.18
CA ILE A 169 11.77 -16.07 0.80
C ILE A 169 11.89 -14.60 1.19
N GLN A 170 10.97 -13.79 0.70
CA GLN A 170 10.76 -12.42 1.16
C GLN A 170 9.56 -12.39 2.12
N VAL A 171 9.77 -11.83 3.29
CA VAL A 171 8.71 -11.65 4.28
C VAL A 171 8.64 -10.15 4.55
N MET A 172 7.43 -9.61 4.55
CA MET A 172 7.17 -8.26 5.00
C MET A 172 7.11 -8.20 6.52
N ALA A 173 7.53 -7.07 7.07
CA ALA A 173 7.37 -6.81 8.49
C ALA A 173 5.89 -6.81 8.88
N ASP A 174 5.57 -7.40 10.03
CA ASP A 174 4.18 -7.49 10.51
C ASP A 174 3.64 -6.14 11.01
N ASP A 175 4.53 -5.21 11.33
CA ASP A 175 4.25 -3.86 11.86
C ASP A 175 4.32 -2.78 10.79
N LEU A 176 4.21 -3.16 9.51
CA LEU A 176 4.17 -2.21 8.41
C LEU A 176 2.95 -1.29 8.54
N GLU A 177 3.17 0.01 8.34
CA GLU A 177 2.14 1.04 8.50
C GLU A 177 1.93 1.82 7.20
N ASN A 178 0.79 2.51 7.08
CA ASN A 178 0.55 3.39 5.94
C ASN A 178 1.49 4.61 6.00
N LEU A 179 2.00 5.02 4.83
CA LEU A 179 2.81 6.23 4.72
C LEU A 179 1.97 7.44 5.18
N GLN A 180 2.50 8.18 6.13
CA GLN A 180 1.86 9.37 6.70
C GLN A 180 2.50 10.63 6.12
N SER A 181 1.68 11.57 5.66
CA SER A 181 2.10 12.90 5.21
C SER A 181 1.41 13.97 6.02
N ALA A 182 2.19 14.81 6.71
CA ALA A 182 1.70 16.02 7.37
C ALA A 182 1.94 17.23 6.45
N ALA A 183 0.87 17.92 6.09
CA ALA A 183 0.91 19.13 5.28
C ALA A 183 0.59 20.36 6.14
N TYR A 184 1.36 21.42 5.94
CA TYR A 184 1.21 22.71 6.59
C TYR A 184 1.20 23.78 5.51
N THR A 185 0.21 24.67 5.57
CA THR A 185 0.19 25.86 4.73
C THR A 185 -0.12 27.07 5.57
N ALA A 186 0.47 28.21 5.24
CA ALA A 186 0.16 29.48 5.86
C ALA A 186 0.42 30.60 4.88
N GLY A 187 -0.44 31.62 4.88
CA GLY A 187 -0.32 32.72 3.97
C GLY A 187 -1.12 33.94 4.39
N VAL A 188 -0.79 35.05 3.73
CA VAL A 188 -1.48 36.33 3.90
C VAL A 188 -1.81 36.90 2.53
N SER A 189 -3.02 37.41 2.41
CA SER A 189 -3.50 38.14 1.24
C SER A 189 -3.87 39.55 1.65
N ARG A 190 -3.42 40.55 0.91
CA ARG A 190 -3.75 41.95 1.16
C ARG A 190 -4.12 42.70 -0.11
N ALA A 191 -5.29 43.31 -0.12
CA ALA A 191 -5.63 44.36 -1.07
C ALA A 191 -4.76 45.59 -0.79
N VAL A 192 -3.95 45.97 -1.78
CA VAL A 192 -3.06 47.14 -1.74
C VAL A 192 -3.77 48.36 -2.29
N THR A 193 -4.56 48.17 -3.36
CA THR A 193 -5.43 49.18 -3.96
C THR A 193 -6.81 48.57 -4.24
N SER A 194 -7.72 49.32 -4.89
CA SER A 194 -9.02 48.79 -5.34
C SER A 194 -8.91 47.74 -6.46
N VAL A 195 -7.74 47.62 -7.10
CA VAL A 195 -7.52 46.74 -8.26
C VAL A 195 -6.29 45.84 -8.13
N LEU A 196 -5.54 45.96 -7.04
CA LEU A 196 -4.30 45.21 -6.80
C LEU A 196 -4.34 44.53 -5.43
N ALA A 197 -3.99 43.25 -5.40
CA ALA A 197 -3.75 42.49 -4.18
C ALA A 197 -2.40 41.77 -4.23
N LEU A 198 -1.78 41.60 -3.07
CA LEU A 198 -0.55 40.83 -2.86
C LEU A 198 -0.87 39.58 -2.05
N HIS A 199 -0.29 38.46 -2.44
CA HIS A 199 -0.44 37.16 -1.79
C HIS A 199 0.95 36.59 -1.50
N VAL A 200 1.15 36.10 -0.29
CA VAL A 200 2.37 35.42 0.12
C VAL A 200 1.96 34.16 0.87
N ASP A 201 2.37 33.01 0.36
CA ASP A 201 1.99 31.70 0.87
C ASP A 201 3.23 30.81 1.04
N GLY A 202 3.26 30.06 2.13
CA GLY A 202 4.27 29.05 2.44
C GLY A 202 3.64 27.69 2.58
N VAL A 203 4.31 26.66 2.05
CA VAL A 203 3.88 25.27 2.12
C VAL A 203 5.02 24.41 2.63
N TYR A 204 4.74 23.55 3.59
CA TYR A 204 5.68 22.58 4.12
C TYR A 204 5.01 21.20 4.23
N ASN A 205 5.68 20.17 3.73
CA ASN A 205 5.21 18.79 3.78
C ASN A 205 6.26 17.91 4.44
N ARG A 206 5.84 17.08 5.39
CA ARG A 206 6.70 16.10 6.06
C ARG A 206 6.10 14.72 5.90
N MET A 207 6.90 13.78 5.39
CA MET A 207 6.53 12.38 5.28
C MET A 207 7.19 11.55 6.38
N THR A 208 6.44 10.65 7.00
CA THR A 208 6.87 9.71 8.03
C THR A 208 6.27 8.33 7.76
N LYS A 209 6.81 7.28 8.40
CA LYS A 209 6.36 5.89 8.20
C LYS A 209 6.46 5.44 6.72
N VAL A 210 7.55 5.82 6.04
CA VAL A 210 7.78 5.40 4.65
C VAL A 210 8.07 3.90 4.64
N PRO A 211 7.22 3.06 4.01
CA PRO A 211 7.52 1.64 3.83
C PRO A 211 8.80 1.50 2.99
N MET A 212 9.79 0.76 3.49
CA MET A 212 11.07 0.48 2.82
C MET A 212 11.26 -1.02 2.63
#